data_AF-A0A5E4BG20-F1
#
_entry.id   AF-A0A5E4BG20-F1
#
_cell.length_a   1.000
_cell.length_b   1.000
_cell.length_c   1.000
_cell.angle_alpha   90.00
_cell.angle_beta   90.00
_cell.angle_gamma   90.00
#
_symmetry.space_group_name_H-M   'P 1'
#
loop_
_entity.id
_entity.type
_entity.pdbx_description
1 polymer ?
#
loop_
_entity_poly.entity_id
_entity_poly.type
_entity_poly.pdbx_seq_one_letter_code
_entity_poly.pdbx_strand_id
1 'polypeptide(L)'
;KTKLEGEKAVLENNLGAAVLRIPVLYGEVEKLEESAVTVMYDKVQFSNKSANMDHWQQRFPTHVKDVATVCRQLAEKRMLYPSIKGTFHWSSNEQMTKYKMACALKMPSTSPAVT
;
A
#
# COMPACT_ATOMS: atom_id res chain seq x y z
N LYS A 1 -8.04 14.40 7.14
CA LYS A 1 -9.39 14.96 7.39
C LYS A 1 -10.36 14.51 6.30
N THR A 2 -10.09 14.85 5.04
CA THR A 2 -10.91 14.47 3.87
C THR A 2 -11.27 12.98 3.77
N LYS A 3 -10.31 12.06 3.98
CA LYS A 3 -10.58 10.60 3.92
C LYS A 3 -11.56 10.14 5.00
N LEU A 4 -11.39 10.62 6.23
CA LEU A 4 -12.28 10.28 7.35
C LEU A 4 -13.71 10.81 7.12
N GLU A 5 -13.84 12.02 6.57
CA GLU A 5 -15.14 12.60 6.21
C GLU A 5 -15.80 11.81 5.08
N GLY A 6 -15.03 11.34 4.08
CA GLY A 6 -15.52 10.45 3.04
C GLY A 6 -16.02 9.10 3.58
N GLU A 7 -15.30 8.50 4.54
CA GLU A 7 -15.75 7.26 5.20
C GLU A 7 -17.11 7.45 5.90
N LYS A 8 -17.27 8.56 6.64
CA LYS A 8 -18.54 8.90 7.29
C LYS A 8 -19.66 9.06 6.26
N ALA A 9 -19.42 9.84 5.21
CA ALA A 9 -20.41 10.06 4.16
C ALA A 9 -20.88 8.75 3.50
N VAL A 10 -19.95 7.80 3.24
CA VAL A 10 -20.31 6.49 2.68
C VAL A 10 -21.17 5.67 3.65
N LEU A 11 -20.76 5.58 4.91
CA LEU A 11 -21.45 4.75 5.91
C LEU A 11 -22.80 5.33 6.35
N GLU A 12 -22.94 6.66 6.34
CA GLU A 12 -24.21 7.36 6.63
C GLU A 12 -25.25 7.15 5.51
N ASN A 13 -24.81 7.08 4.25
CA ASN A 13 -25.71 6.92 3.10
C ASN A 13 -25.91 5.46 2.66
N ASN A 14 -25.11 4.51 3.17
CA ASN A 14 -25.24 3.10 2.83
C ASN A 14 -24.83 2.18 4.00
N LEU A 15 -25.83 1.66 4.71
CA LEU A 15 -25.65 0.72 5.83
C LEU A 15 -25.04 -0.64 5.43
N GLY A 16 -25.00 -0.95 4.13
CA GLY A 16 -24.39 -2.16 3.57
C GLY A 16 -22.98 -1.94 3.04
N ALA A 17 -22.44 -0.72 3.10
CA ALA A 17 -21.12 -0.40 2.57
C ALA A 17 -19.99 -1.01 3.40
N ALA A 18 -18.84 -1.17 2.76
CA ALA A 18 -17.58 -1.55 3.40
C ALA A 18 -16.53 -0.47 3.16
N VAL A 19 -15.77 -0.13 4.20
CA VAL A 19 -14.62 0.76 4.16
C VAL A 19 -13.37 -0.06 4.39
N LEU A 20 -12.45 -0.12 3.44
CA LEU A 20 -11.17 -0.79 3.60
C LEU A 20 -10.05 0.25 3.75
N ARG A 21 -9.45 0.32 4.94
CA ARG A 21 -8.28 1.18 5.20
C ARG A 21 -7.00 0.42 4.93
N ILE A 22 -6.12 1.05 4.16
CA ILE A 22 -4.83 0.51 3.73
C ILE A 22 -3.72 1.54 3.97
N PRO A 23 -2.49 1.11 4.29
CA PRO A 23 -1.34 1.98 4.51
C PRO A 23 -0.73 2.45 3.16
N VAL A 24 0.55 2.83 3.15
CA VAL A 24 1.25 3.27 1.94
C VAL A 24 1.30 2.15 0.89
N LEU A 25 1.00 2.50 -0.37
CA LEU A 25 0.93 1.55 -1.48
C LEU A 25 2.14 1.62 -2.39
N TYR A 26 2.48 0.49 -3.01
CA TYR A 26 3.45 0.38 -4.08
C TYR A 26 3.03 -0.73 -5.07
N GLY A 27 3.62 -0.71 -6.27
CA GLY A 27 3.33 -1.68 -7.32
C GLY A 27 3.88 -1.24 -8.66
N GLU A 28 3.42 -1.89 -9.72
CA GLU A 28 3.63 -1.42 -11.10
C GLU A 28 2.99 -0.04 -11.26
N VAL A 29 3.76 0.91 -11.79
CA VAL A 29 3.36 2.32 -12.00
C VAL A 29 3.69 2.72 -13.43
N GLU A 30 2.85 3.55 -14.04
CA GLU A 30 3.13 4.14 -15.36
C GLU A 30 4.11 5.31 -15.22
N LYS A 31 4.05 6.01 -14.07
CA LYS A 31 4.97 7.08 -13.71
C LYS A 31 5.46 6.91 -12.28
N LEU A 32 6.75 7.15 -12.04
CA LEU A 32 7.35 7.00 -10.71
C LEU A 32 6.70 7.90 -9.64
N GLU A 33 6.04 8.99 -10.03
CA GLU A 33 5.28 9.90 -9.17
C GLU A 33 3.99 9.32 -8.58
N GLU A 34 3.51 8.17 -9.08
CA GLU A 34 2.25 7.55 -8.65
C GLU A 34 2.33 6.88 -7.28
N SER A 35 3.53 6.56 -6.79
CA SER A 35 3.72 6.02 -5.44
C SER A 35 4.83 6.75 -4.68
N ALA A 36 4.55 7.05 -3.41
CA ALA A 36 5.54 7.57 -2.47
C ALA A 36 6.74 6.62 -2.28
N VAL A 37 6.60 5.34 -2.68
CA VAL A 37 7.68 4.35 -2.69
C VAL A 37 8.49 4.44 -3.98
N THR A 38 7.84 4.53 -5.14
CA THR A 38 8.51 4.58 -6.45
C THR A 38 9.23 5.90 -6.71
N VAL A 39 8.76 7.02 -6.16
CA VAL A 39 9.49 8.31 -6.20
C VAL A 39 10.88 8.21 -5.55
N MET A 40 11.08 7.29 -4.60
CA MET A 40 12.40 7.07 -4.01
C MET A 40 13.38 6.40 -4.96
N TYR A 41 12.89 5.67 -5.96
CA TYR A 41 13.71 4.95 -6.93
C TYR A 41 14.67 5.89 -7.66
N ASP A 42 14.19 7.04 -8.13
CA ASP A 42 15.02 8.04 -8.82
C ASP A 42 16.18 8.54 -7.94
N LYS A 43 15.89 8.78 -6.65
CA LYS A 43 16.89 9.25 -5.69
C LYS A 43 17.91 8.18 -5.32
N VAL A 44 17.52 6.90 -5.40
CA VAL A 44 18.37 5.76 -5.06
C VAL A 44 19.25 5.34 -6.23
N GLN A 45 18.72 5.36 -7.46
CA GLN A 45 19.42 4.84 -8.64
C GLN A 45 20.25 5.88 -9.39
N PHE A 46 19.79 7.13 -9.49
CA PHE A 46 20.40 8.12 -10.39
C PHE A 46 21.12 9.27 -9.67
N SER A 47 21.27 9.20 -8.35
CA SER A 47 21.90 10.26 -7.56
C SER A 47 23.35 9.91 -7.21
N ASN A 48 24.31 10.65 -7.80
CA ASN A 48 25.70 10.73 -7.29
C ASN A 48 25.82 11.63 -6.03
N LYS A 49 24.69 12.07 -5.46
CA LYS A 49 24.60 12.95 -4.29
C LYS A 49 24.02 12.18 -3.10
N SER A 50 24.42 12.58 -1.90
CA SER A 50 23.79 12.10 -0.68
C SER A 50 22.30 12.49 -0.66
N ALA A 51 21.44 11.57 -0.25
CA ALA A 51 20.01 11.78 -0.15
C ALA A 51 19.55 11.56 1.29
N ASN A 52 18.93 12.58 1.89
CA ASN A 52 18.32 12.46 3.21
C ASN A 52 17.06 11.61 3.12
N MET A 53 17.01 10.51 3.87
CA MET A 53 15.88 9.59 3.96
C MET A 53 15.42 9.49 5.40
N ASP A 54 14.11 9.60 5.61
CA ASP A 54 13.51 9.43 6.94
C ASP A 54 13.74 8.01 7.47
N HIS A 55 14.28 7.92 8.69
CA HIS A 55 14.47 6.66 9.40
C HIS A 55 13.70 6.61 10.72
N TRP A 56 12.73 7.50 10.92
CA TRP A 56 11.92 7.55 12.13
C TRP A 56 10.53 6.96 11.92
N GLN A 57 9.83 7.42 10.88
CA GLN A 57 8.42 7.09 10.69
C GLN A 57 8.25 5.64 10.23
N GLN A 58 7.54 4.86 11.06
CA GLN A 58 7.19 3.49 10.75
C GLN A 58 6.02 3.44 9.76
N ARG A 59 6.14 2.60 8.73
CA ARG A 59 5.17 2.40 7.67
C ARG A 59 5.06 0.91 7.34
N PHE A 60 3.95 0.55 6.69
CA PHE A 60 3.68 -0.81 6.22
C PHE A 60 3.46 -0.77 4.70
N PRO A 61 4.51 -0.72 3.88
CA PRO A 61 4.34 -0.74 2.42
C PRO A 61 3.56 -1.98 2.00
N THR A 62 2.47 -1.76 1.28
CA THR A 62 1.53 -2.81 0.87
C THR A 62 1.39 -2.82 -0.64
N HIS A 63 1.54 -3.99 -1.25
CA HIS A 63 1.51 -4.12 -2.70
C HIS A 63 0.07 -4.01 -3.23
N VAL A 64 -0.13 -3.29 -4.33
CA VAL A 64 -1.48 -3.08 -4.90
C VAL A 64 -2.18 -4.37 -5.32
N LYS A 65 -1.44 -5.40 -5.79
CA LYS A 65 -2.04 -6.71 -6.12
C LYS A 65 -2.58 -7.45 -4.89
N ASP A 66 -1.98 -7.25 -3.72
CA ASP A 66 -2.47 -7.84 -2.47
C ASP A 66 -3.79 -7.17 -2.05
N VAL A 67 -3.83 -5.83 -2.13
CA VAL A 67 -5.06 -5.06 -1.87
C VAL A 67 -6.18 -5.46 -2.86
N ALA A 68 -5.86 -5.61 -4.14
CA ALA A 68 -6.83 -6.07 -5.14
C ALA A 68 -7.39 -7.46 -4.79
N THR A 69 -6.54 -8.37 -4.32
CA THR A 69 -6.95 -9.70 -3.86
C THR A 69 -7.89 -9.61 -2.66
N VAL A 70 -7.59 -8.75 -1.68
CA VAL A 70 -8.44 -8.52 -0.51
C VAL A 70 -9.79 -7.93 -0.90
N CYS A 71 -9.82 -6.96 -1.81
CA CYS A 71 -11.07 -6.40 -2.33
C CYS A 71 -11.94 -7.49 -2.98
N ARG A 72 -11.35 -8.34 -3.82
CA ARG A 72 -12.05 -9.47 -4.46
C ARG A 72 -12.61 -10.44 -3.40
N GLN A 73 -11.78 -10.86 -2.44
CA GLN A 73 -12.21 -11.78 -1.37
C GLN A 73 -13.32 -11.18 -0.51
N LEU A 74 -13.26 -9.88 -0.21
CA LEU A 74 -14.29 -9.19 0.56
C LEU A 74 -15.62 -9.16 -0.20
N ALA A 75 -15.58 -8.89 -1.51
CA ALA A 75 -16.75 -8.92 -2.38
C ALA A 75 -17.35 -10.33 -2.49
N GLU A 76 -16.54 -11.35 -2.75
CA GLU A 76 -16.98 -12.75 -2.81
C GLU A 76 -17.61 -13.20 -1.49
N LYS A 77 -16.97 -12.90 -0.35
CA LYS A 77 -17.54 -13.20 0.97
C LYS A 77 -18.85 -12.46 1.19
N ARG A 78 -18.99 -11.22 0.72
CA ARG A 78 -20.24 -10.45 0.85
C ARG A 78 -21.39 -11.05 0.03
N MET A 79 -21.11 -11.74 -1.08
CA MET A 79 -22.15 -12.45 -1.85
C MET A 79 -22.77 -13.60 -1.05
N LEU A 80 -21.96 -14.28 -0.24
CA LEU A 80 -22.40 -15.40 0.60
C LEU A 80 -22.94 -14.93 1.96
N TYR A 81 -22.36 -13.87 2.50
CA TYR A 81 -22.62 -13.37 3.85
C TYR A 81 -22.97 -11.88 3.82
N PRO A 82 -24.28 -11.54 3.80
CA PRO A 82 -24.72 -10.14 3.80
C PRO A 82 -24.30 -9.31 5.03
N SER A 83 -23.82 -9.97 6.08
CA SER A 83 -23.27 -9.35 7.30
C SER A 83 -21.90 -8.69 7.08
N ILE A 84 -21.22 -8.95 5.97
CA ILE A 84 -19.91 -8.35 5.65
C ILE A 84 -20.09 -6.88 5.25
N LYS A 85 -20.03 -5.99 6.23
CA LYS A 85 -20.19 -4.53 6.08
C LYS A 85 -19.46 -3.80 7.19
N GLY A 86 -19.24 -2.49 7.04
CA GLY A 86 -18.51 -1.67 8.00
C GLY A 86 -17.02 -1.52 7.68
N THR A 87 -16.21 -1.27 8.70
CA THR A 87 -14.81 -0.87 8.53
C THR A 87 -13.85 -2.05 8.69
N PHE A 88 -12.97 -2.23 7.71
CA PHE A 88 -11.94 -3.25 7.65
C PHE A 88 -10.56 -2.60 7.50
N HIS A 89 -9.54 -3.26 8.04
CA HIS A 89 -8.14 -2.84 7.89
C HIS A 89 -7.34 -3.95 7.23
N TRP A 90 -6.46 -3.58 6.30
CA TRP A 90 -5.49 -4.51 5.73
C TRP A 90 -4.15 -3.83 5.49
N SER A 91 -3.06 -4.53 5.77
CA SER A 91 -1.69 -4.10 5.50
C SER A 91 -0.81 -5.31 5.26
N SER A 92 0.37 -5.11 4.65
CA SER A 92 1.43 -6.10 4.75
C SER A 92 1.92 -6.21 6.21
N ASN A 93 2.65 -7.28 6.50
CA ASN A 93 3.25 -7.52 7.81
C ASN A 93 4.64 -6.88 7.93
N GLU A 94 5.17 -6.30 6.85
CA GLU A 94 6.51 -5.75 6.82
C GLU A 94 6.53 -4.30 7.28
N GLN A 95 7.12 -4.07 8.44
CA GLN A 95 7.31 -2.74 8.99
C GLN A 95 8.62 -2.13 8.47
N MET A 96 8.52 -1.01 7.77
CA MET A 96 9.66 -0.33 7.16
C MET A 96 9.63 1.18 7.41
N THR A 97 10.81 1.78 7.52
CA THR A 97 10.99 3.24 7.41
C THR A 97 11.30 3.62 5.97
N LYS A 98 11.27 4.92 5.65
CA LYS A 98 11.60 5.40 4.31
C LYS A 98 13.00 4.97 3.86
N TYR A 99 13.97 5.05 4.76
CA TYR A 99 15.33 4.56 4.52
C TYR A 99 15.37 3.05 4.27
N LYS A 100 14.67 2.22 5.08
CA LYS A 100 14.65 0.76 4.87
C LYS A 100 14.06 0.40 3.51
N MET A 101 12.99 1.08 3.09
CA MET A 101 12.40 0.92 1.75
C MET A 101 13.41 1.29 0.65
N ALA A 102 14.13 2.40 0.80
CA ALA A 102 15.16 2.82 -0.15
C ALA A 102 16.31 1.80 -0.25
N CYS A 103 16.76 1.21 0.86
CA CYS A 103 17.77 0.15 0.86
C CYS A 103 17.28 -1.10 0.11
N ALA A 104 16.02 -1.51 0.32
CA ALA A 104 15.44 -2.65 -0.37
C ALA A 104 15.36 -2.45 -1.89
N LEU A 105 15.05 -1.23 -2.35
CA LEU A 105 15.05 -0.88 -3.78
C LEU A 105 16.44 -0.87 -4.42
N LYS A 106 17.50 -0.66 -3.63
CA LYS A 106 18.89 -0.63 -4.12
C LYS A 106 19.46 -2.03 -4.34
N MET A 107 18.98 -3.03 -3.60
CA MET A 107 19.44 -4.40 -3.80
C MET A 107 18.86 -4.92 -5.12
N PRO A 108 19.68 -5.43 -6.05
CA PRO A 108 19.15 -6.10 -7.23
C PRO A 108 18.26 -7.24 -6.72
N SER A 109 17.04 -7.34 -7.26
CA SER A 109 16.21 -8.52 -7.06
C SER A 109 17.00 -9.72 -7.57
N THR A 110 17.68 -10.43 -6.68
CA THR A 110 18.17 -11.77 -6.95
C THR A 110 16.92 -12.64 -7.05
N SER A 111 16.33 -12.71 -8.26
CA SER A 111 15.58 -13.89 -8.62
C SER A 111 16.58 -15.04 -8.58
N PRO A 112 16.42 -16.06 -7.73
CA PRO A 112 17.17 -17.29 -7.95
C PRO A 112 16.74 -17.79 -9.33
N ALA A 113 17.67 -17.81 -10.27
CA ALA A 113 17.49 -18.56 -11.49
C ALA A 113 17.16 -19.99 -11.07
N VAL A 114 15.98 -20.46 -11.45
CA VAL A 114 15.63 -21.87 -11.37
C VAL A 114 16.56 -22.57 -12.38
N THR A 115 17.61 -23.21 -11.87
CA THR A 115 18.32 -24.30 -12.56
C THR A 115 17.44 -25.53 -12.65
#